data_AF-E1Z9A7-F1
#
_entry.id   AF-E1Z9A7-F1
#
_cell.length_a   1.000
_cell.length_b   1.000
_cell.length_c   1.000
_cell.angle_alpha   90.00
_cell.angle_beta   90.00
_cell.angle_gamma   90.00
#
_symmetry.space_group_name_H-M   'P 1'
#
loop_
_entity.id
_entity.type
_entity.pdbx_description
1 polymer ?
#
loop_
_entity_poly.entity_id
_entity_poly.type
_entity_poly.pdbx_seq_one_letter_code
_entity_poly.pdbx_strand_id
1 'polypeptide(L)'
;MTKPIIPPHDPVDTAALDAQVRERREAEERERQAARVAAQASNSFETAVVLRAAAASQARRAQDQGVDAFRQQQEVERRQREGQQRMEEEAAAAAEQAANLASPWLNEAPELGVSALAPHRVRPDHFKAFAPHQTAAIHATQAEQVEAKRAAAQCAAAEQAAYEAQAAAAAAEVERRAAAAEDARRRQAGELAAVQQRQAAQARQREAQLAALLNSQQPTPAYFAQWGTSHR
;
A
#
# COMPACT_ATOMS: atom_id res chain seq x y z
N MET A 1 -4.24 135.72 -106.67
CA MET A 1 -5.63 135.29 -106.99
C MET A 1 -5.56 133.79 -107.28
N THR A 2 -5.85 132.94 -106.28
CA THR A 2 -7.12 132.22 -106.01
C THR A 2 -7.14 130.75 -106.48
N LYS A 3 -7.23 129.88 -105.47
CA LYS A 3 -7.78 128.51 -105.35
C LYS A 3 -6.87 127.27 -105.47
N PRO A 4 -7.01 126.30 -104.54
CA PRO A 4 -6.14 125.15 -104.35
C PRO A 4 -6.63 123.92 -105.14
N ILE A 5 -5.71 123.04 -105.54
CA ILE A 5 -6.03 121.72 -106.10
C ILE A 5 -5.35 120.67 -105.21
N ILE A 6 -6.18 119.86 -104.57
CA ILE A 6 -5.83 118.75 -103.68
C ILE A 6 -5.17 117.64 -104.51
N PRO A 7 -4.02 117.08 -104.13
CA PRO A 7 -3.44 115.92 -104.80
C PRO A 7 -4.23 114.64 -104.47
N PRO A 8 -4.38 113.70 -105.43
CA PRO A 8 -5.10 112.45 -105.21
C PRO A 8 -4.33 111.53 -104.26
N HIS A 9 -5.05 110.86 -103.35
CA HIS A 9 -4.54 109.77 -102.54
C HIS A 9 -4.05 108.61 -103.45
N ASP A 10 -2.84 108.12 -103.20
CA ASP A 10 -2.33 106.89 -103.80
C ASP A 10 -3.26 105.71 -103.51
N PRO A 11 -3.54 104.83 -104.50
CA PRO A 11 -4.27 103.61 -104.25
C PRO A 11 -3.46 102.73 -103.31
N VAL A 12 -4.05 102.32 -102.19
CA VAL A 12 -3.51 101.26 -101.33
C VAL A 12 -3.14 100.07 -102.21
N ASP A 13 -1.89 99.60 -102.14
CA ASP A 13 -1.40 98.44 -102.90
C ASP A 13 -2.10 97.17 -102.40
N THR A 14 -3.27 96.92 -102.99
CA THR A 14 -4.16 95.80 -102.67
C THR A 14 -3.48 94.44 -102.86
N ALA A 15 -2.50 94.33 -103.76
CA ALA A 15 -1.76 93.09 -103.99
C ALA A 15 -0.79 92.78 -102.85
N ALA A 16 -0.09 93.80 -102.33
CA ALA A 16 0.77 93.65 -101.15
C ALA A 16 -0.04 93.37 -99.87
N LEU A 17 -1.22 94.01 -99.74
CA LEU A 17 -2.14 93.78 -98.62
C LEU A 17 -2.74 92.35 -98.67
N ASP A 18 -3.12 91.86 -99.85
CA ASP A 18 -3.63 90.50 -100.04
C ASP A 18 -2.57 89.42 -99.83
N ALA A 19 -1.30 89.74 -100.14
CA ALA A 19 -0.16 88.87 -99.83
C ALA A 19 0.08 88.80 -98.31
N GLN A 20 0.04 89.94 -97.61
CA GLN A 20 0.12 89.99 -96.14
C GLN A 20 -1.05 89.27 -95.46
N VAL A 21 -2.27 89.41 -95.98
CA VAL A 21 -3.45 88.70 -95.45
C VAL A 21 -3.33 87.19 -95.65
N ARG A 22 -2.76 86.73 -96.78
CA ARG A 22 -2.48 85.32 -97.03
C ARG A 22 -1.40 84.77 -96.11
N GLU A 23 -0.27 85.46 -95.98
CA GLU A 23 0.81 85.05 -95.09
C GLU A 23 0.36 84.99 -93.62
N ARG A 24 -0.46 85.97 -93.19
CA ARG A 24 -1.06 85.96 -91.85
C ARG A 24 -2.03 84.80 -91.66
N ARG A 25 -2.86 84.49 -92.66
CA ARG A 25 -3.79 83.33 -92.58
C ARG A 25 -3.03 82.01 -92.54
N GLU A 26 -1.98 81.86 -93.33
CA GLU A 26 -1.12 80.68 -93.30
C GLU A 26 -0.36 80.55 -91.98
N ALA A 27 0.10 81.67 -91.40
CA ALA A 27 0.73 81.69 -90.09
C ALA A 27 -0.27 81.32 -88.98
N GLU A 28 -1.50 81.86 -89.01
CA GLU A 28 -2.58 81.52 -88.08
C GLU A 28 -3.02 80.05 -88.22
N GLU A 29 -3.05 79.50 -89.44
CA GLU A 29 -3.33 78.08 -89.67
C GLU A 29 -2.20 77.18 -89.15
N ARG A 30 -0.94 77.54 -89.41
CA ARG A 30 0.23 76.82 -88.86
C ARG A 30 0.25 76.87 -87.33
N GLU A 31 -0.06 78.01 -86.72
CA GLU A 31 -0.16 78.17 -85.27
C GLU A 31 -1.30 77.34 -84.70
N ARG A 32 -2.49 77.36 -85.33
CA ARG A 32 -3.62 76.50 -84.94
C ARG A 32 -3.29 75.01 -85.07
N GLN A 33 -2.55 74.63 -86.10
CA GLN A 33 -2.17 73.24 -86.33
C GLN A 33 -1.09 72.78 -85.34
N ALA A 34 -0.11 73.63 -85.04
CA ALA A 34 0.85 73.41 -83.96
C ALA A 34 0.17 73.32 -82.59
N ALA A 35 -0.78 74.19 -82.29
CA ALA A 35 -1.56 74.16 -81.06
C ALA A 35 -2.40 72.88 -80.94
N ARG A 36 -2.99 72.39 -82.04
CA ARG A 36 -3.72 71.11 -82.07
C ARG A 36 -2.81 69.93 -81.79
N VAL A 37 -1.62 69.88 -82.40
CA VAL A 37 -0.63 68.82 -82.18
C VAL A 37 -0.11 68.86 -80.74
N ALA A 38 0.17 70.05 -80.20
CA ALA A 38 0.57 70.23 -78.80
C ALA A 38 -0.52 69.77 -77.83
N ALA A 39 -1.79 70.11 -78.09
CA ALA A 39 -2.93 69.66 -77.28
C ALA A 39 -3.11 68.13 -77.33
N GLN A 40 -2.95 67.51 -78.51
CA GLN A 40 -2.99 66.05 -78.65
C GLN A 40 -1.84 65.36 -77.90
N ALA A 41 -0.64 65.92 -77.95
CA ALA A 41 0.52 65.42 -77.21
C ALA A 41 0.35 65.57 -75.69
N SER A 42 -0.23 66.69 -75.22
CA SER A 42 -0.54 66.89 -73.80
C SER A 42 -1.57 65.87 -73.32
N ASN A 43 -2.66 65.69 -74.08
CA ASN A 43 -3.71 64.72 -73.74
C ASN A 43 -3.18 63.27 -73.72
N SER A 44 -2.30 62.89 -74.67
CA SER A 44 -1.71 61.55 -74.70
C SER A 44 -0.76 61.33 -73.52
N PHE A 45 0.00 62.35 -73.14
CA PHE A 45 0.86 62.32 -71.95
C PHE A 45 0.04 62.20 -70.66
N GLU A 46 -1.00 63.01 -70.49
CA GLU A 46 -1.90 62.94 -69.33
C GLU A 46 -2.57 61.57 -69.22
N THR A 47 -3.05 61.03 -70.35
CA THR A 47 -3.63 59.68 -70.40
C THR A 47 -2.61 58.62 -69.98
N ALA A 48 -1.36 58.71 -70.46
CA ALA A 48 -0.30 57.79 -70.07
C ALA A 48 0.04 57.89 -68.58
N VAL A 49 0.03 59.09 -67.99
CA VAL A 49 0.23 59.29 -66.54
C VAL A 49 -0.88 58.62 -65.73
N VAL A 50 -2.15 58.83 -66.11
CA VAL A 50 -3.31 58.21 -65.43
C VAL A 50 -3.24 56.68 -65.53
N LEU A 51 -2.97 56.13 -66.71
CA LEU A 51 -2.84 54.69 -66.91
C LEU A 51 -1.70 54.10 -66.09
N ARG A 52 -0.54 54.78 -66.03
CA ARG A 52 0.59 54.33 -65.22
C ARG A 52 0.29 54.38 -63.73
N ALA A 53 -0.42 55.39 -63.26
CA ALA A 53 -0.87 55.48 -61.87
C ALA A 53 -1.87 54.36 -61.52
N ALA A 54 -2.82 54.06 -62.42
CA ALA A 54 -3.78 52.96 -62.25
C ALA A 54 -3.07 51.60 -62.20
N ALA A 55 -2.13 51.33 -63.13
CA ALA A 55 -1.34 50.11 -63.14
C ALA A 55 -0.48 49.96 -61.88
N ALA A 56 0.14 51.04 -61.39
CA ALA A 56 0.90 51.03 -60.14
C ALA A 56 0.00 50.75 -58.92
N SER A 57 -1.21 51.32 -58.88
CA SER A 57 -2.18 51.04 -57.81
C SER A 57 -2.63 49.57 -57.82
N GLN A 58 -2.90 49.01 -59.01
CA GLN A 58 -3.28 47.62 -59.15
C GLN A 58 -2.15 46.66 -58.75
N ALA A 59 -0.91 46.96 -59.14
CA ALA A 59 0.26 46.18 -58.75
C ALA A 59 0.47 46.17 -57.22
N ARG A 60 0.29 47.32 -56.55
CA ARG A 60 0.35 47.40 -55.07
C ARG A 60 -0.74 46.56 -54.43
N ARG A 61 -1.99 46.65 -54.89
CA ARG A 61 -3.08 45.83 -54.36
C ARG A 61 -2.83 44.34 -54.53
N ALA A 62 -2.31 43.91 -55.69
CA ALA A 62 -1.96 42.52 -55.93
C ALA A 62 -0.83 42.04 -55.01
N GLN A 63 0.17 42.88 -54.77
CA GLN A 63 1.22 42.60 -53.80
C GLN A 63 0.67 42.48 -52.38
N ASP A 64 -0.16 43.42 -51.93
CA ASP A 64 -0.77 43.42 -50.60
C ASP A 64 -1.61 42.16 -50.39
N GLN A 65 -2.43 41.79 -51.38
CA GLN A 65 -3.21 40.54 -51.36
C GLN A 65 -2.31 39.29 -51.26
N GLY A 66 -1.19 39.27 -51.99
CA GLY A 66 -0.21 38.17 -51.92
C GLY A 66 0.45 38.06 -50.55
N VAL A 67 0.82 39.20 -49.95
CA VAL A 67 1.40 39.25 -48.59
C VAL A 67 0.38 38.80 -47.55
N ASP A 68 -0.88 39.23 -47.66
CA ASP A 68 -1.94 38.85 -46.72
C ASP A 68 -2.27 37.36 -46.83
N ALA A 69 -2.33 36.80 -48.05
CA ALA A 69 -2.51 35.37 -48.25
C ALA A 69 -1.36 34.55 -47.64
N PHE A 70 -0.10 34.99 -47.83
CA PHE A 70 1.06 34.35 -47.23
C PHE A 70 1.03 34.40 -45.70
N ARG A 71 0.68 35.56 -45.11
CA ARG A 71 0.51 35.70 -43.66
C ARG A 71 -0.58 34.79 -43.12
N GLN A 72 -1.73 34.70 -43.81
CA GLN A 72 -2.81 33.79 -43.42
C GLN A 72 -2.36 32.32 -43.45
N GLN A 73 -1.61 31.92 -44.48
CA GLN A 73 -1.04 30.57 -44.56
C GLN A 73 -0.07 30.29 -43.42
N GLN A 74 0.84 31.22 -43.10
CA GLN A 74 1.74 31.08 -41.97
C GLN A 74 1.01 30.99 -40.63
N GLU A 75 -0.04 31.77 -40.42
CA GLU A 75 -0.84 31.72 -39.19
C GLU A 75 -1.55 30.37 -39.03
N VAL A 76 -2.08 29.82 -40.12
CA VAL A 76 -2.70 28.48 -40.11
C VAL A 76 -1.66 27.41 -39.80
N GLU A 77 -0.50 27.46 -40.45
CA GLU A 77 0.59 26.50 -40.21
C GLU A 77 1.10 26.59 -38.78
N ARG A 78 1.28 27.81 -38.24
CA ARG A 78 1.69 28.01 -36.84
C ARG A 78 0.68 27.40 -35.88
N ARG A 79 -0.63 27.66 -36.07
CA ARG A 79 -1.69 27.09 -35.22
C ARG A 79 -1.75 25.57 -35.29
N GLN A 80 -1.53 24.99 -36.46
CA GLN A 80 -1.48 23.53 -36.61
C GLN A 80 -0.28 22.94 -35.87
N ARG A 81 0.90 23.55 -35.99
CA ARG A 81 2.10 23.12 -35.26
C ARG A 81 1.94 23.27 -33.74
N GLU A 82 1.42 24.40 -33.28
CA GLU A 82 1.12 24.61 -31.85
C GLU A 82 0.09 23.59 -31.34
N GLY A 83 -0.93 23.28 -32.13
CA GLY A 83 -1.92 22.25 -31.79
C GLY A 83 -1.31 20.85 -31.69
N GLN A 84 -0.44 20.48 -32.64
CA GLN A 84 0.29 19.21 -32.61
C GLN A 84 1.22 19.12 -31.41
N GLN A 85 1.99 20.18 -31.14
CA GLN A 85 2.89 20.25 -29.97
C GLN A 85 2.14 20.07 -28.65
N ARG A 86 0.99 20.74 -28.48
CA ARG A 86 0.15 20.55 -27.29
C ARG A 86 -0.33 19.12 -27.14
N MET A 87 -0.74 18.47 -28.23
CA MET A 87 -1.18 17.08 -28.19
C MET A 87 -0.02 16.12 -27.86
N GLU A 88 1.17 16.38 -28.37
CA GLU A 88 2.38 15.63 -28.04
C GLU A 88 2.77 15.83 -26.57
N GLU A 89 2.72 17.06 -26.06
CA GLU A 89 2.99 17.38 -24.65
C GLU A 89 1.98 16.71 -23.72
N GLU A 90 0.68 16.75 -24.03
CA GLU A 90 -0.36 16.07 -23.26
C GLU A 90 -0.18 14.55 -23.27
N ALA A 91 0.15 13.98 -24.43
CA ALA A 91 0.44 12.54 -24.54
C ALA A 91 1.69 12.15 -23.74
N ALA A 92 2.75 12.95 -23.79
CA ALA A 92 3.97 12.74 -23.02
C ALA A 92 3.70 12.83 -21.51
N ALA A 93 2.94 13.84 -21.07
CA ALA A 93 2.54 13.99 -19.68
C ALA A 93 1.71 12.80 -19.18
N ALA A 94 0.75 12.33 -19.99
CA ALA A 94 -0.05 11.15 -19.65
C ALA A 94 0.80 9.88 -19.57
N ALA A 95 1.77 9.70 -20.49
CA ALA A 95 2.70 8.59 -20.46
C ALA A 95 3.62 8.62 -19.22
N GLU A 96 4.10 9.80 -18.84
CA GLU A 96 4.90 9.98 -17.62
C GLU A 96 4.09 9.63 -16.36
N GLN A 97 2.85 10.11 -16.27
CA GLN A 97 1.96 9.77 -15.16
C GLN A 97 1.72 8.25 -15.08
N ALA A 98 1.44 7.60 -16.21
CA ALA A 98 1.25 6.16 -16.25
C ALA A 98 2.51 5.40 -15.83
N ALA A 99 3.69 5.84 -16.27
CA ALA A 99 4.96 5.24 -15.88
C ALA A 99 5.25 5.40 -14.37
N ASN A 100 4.94 6.57 -13.80
CA ASN A 100 5.10 6.83 -12.38
C ASN A 100 4.15 5.99 -11.51
N LEU A 101 2.90 5.83 -11.94
CA LEU A 101 1.93 4.97 -11.24
C LEU A 101 2.30 3.48 -11.34
N ALA A 102 2.85 3.06 -12.47
CA ALA A 102 3.36 1.70 -12.66
C ALA A 102 4.72 1.47 -11.97
N SER A 103 5.36 2.53 -11.46
CA SER A 103 6.69 2.46 -10.88
C SER A 103 6.71 1.52 -9.67
N PRO A 104 7.67 0.57 -9.61
CA PRO A 104 7.87 -0.33 -8.48
C PRO A 104 8.03 0.38 -7.12
N TRP A 105 8.46 1.65 -7.13
CA TRP A 105 8.59 2.49 -5.94
C TRP A 105 7.24 2.92 -5.35
N LEU A 106 6.25 3.18 -6.20
CA LEU A 106 4.95 3.70 -5.77
C LEU A 106 3.97 2.56 -5.46
N ASN A 107 4.01 1.48 -6.23
CA ASN A 107 3.13 0.31 -6.06
C ASN A 107 3.63 -0.71 -5.02
N GLU A 108 4.82 -0.48 -4.46
CA GLU A 108 5.47 -1.34 -3.48
C GLU A 108 5.60 -2.81 -3.92
N ALA A 109 5.91 -3.05 -5.20
CA ALA A 109 5.99 -4.38 -5.78
C ALA A 109 6.91 -5.33 -4.95
N PRO A 110 6.39 -6.46 -4.44
CA PRO A 110 7.17 -7.39 -3.61
C PRO A 110 8.27 -8.12 -4.38
N GLU A 111 8.16 -8.14 -5.71
CA GLU A 111 9.11 -8.78 -6.63
C GLU A 111 10.51 -8.16 -6.53
N LEU A 112 10.63 -6.87 -6.23
CA LEU A 112 11.92 -6.20 -6.04
C LEU A 112 12.74 -6.79 -4.88
N GLY A 113 12.05 -7.39 -3.90
CA GLY A 113 12.67 -8.03 -2.75
C GLY A 113 13.29 -9.39 -3.07
N VAL A 114 12.96 -10.01 -4.21
CA VAL A 114 13.46 -11.35 -4.55
C VAL A 114 14.92 -11.24 -5.03
N SER A 115 15.79 -12.08 -4.49
CA SER A 115 17.19 -12.14 -4.94
C SER A 115 17.31 -12.77 -6.31
N ALA A 116 18.12 -12.17 -7.17
CA ALA A 116 18.47 -12.75 -8.48
C ALA A 116 19.24 -14.08 -8.36
N LEU A 117 19.92 -14.33 -7.22
CA LEU A 117 20.73 -15.54 -7.02
C LEU A 117 19.89 -16.77 -6.68
N ALA A 118 18.78 -16.59 -5.96
CA ALA A 118 17.89 -17.69 -5.60
C ALA A 118 16.50 -17.20 -5.18
N PRO A 119 15.41 -17.91 -5.54
CA PRO A 119 14.04 -17.50 -5.23
C PRO A 119 13.71 -17.43 -3.73
N HIS A 120 14.37 -18.25 -2.90
CA HIS A 120 14.14 -18.28 -1.45
C HIS A 120 14.95 -17.20 -0.70
N ARG A 121 15.87 -16.50 -1.39
CA ARG A 121 16.69 -15.44 -0.80
C ARG A 121 16.00 -14.11 -1.04
N VAL A 122 16.05 -13.27 -0.01
CA VAL A 122 15.50 -11.92 -0.04
C VAL A 122 16.65 -10.92 -0.06
N ARG A 123 16.47 -9.86 -0.84
CA ARG A 123 17.37 -8.72 -0.91
C ARG A 123 17.25 -7.91 0.39
N PRO A 124 18.32 -7.78 1.20
CA PRO A 124 18.22 -7.12 2.51
C PRO A 124 17.80 -5.65 2.41
N ASP A 125 18.19 -4.97 1.32
CA ASP A 125 17.89 -3.58 1.01
C ASP A 125 16.43 -3.33 0.62
N HIS A 126 15.74 -4.34 0.08
CA HIS A 126 14.34 -4.24 -0.38
C HIS A 126 13.38 -5.08 0.47
N PHE A 127 13.86 -5.66 1.58
CA PHE A 127 13.02 -6.42 2.49
C PHE A 127 12.13 -5.47 3.30
N LYS A 128 10.81 -5.59 3.13
CA LYS A 128 9.83 -4.79 3.87
C LYS A 128 9.13 -5.61 4.96
N ALA A 129 8.56 -6.74 4.61
CA ALA A 129 7.79 -7.59 5.50
C ALA A 129 7.66 -9.02 4.94
N PHE A 130 7.12 -9.93 5.76
CA PHE A 130 6.67 -11.24 5.30
C PHE A 130 5.48 -11.12 4.35
N ALA A 131 5.41 -12.05 3.39
CA ALA A 131 4.26 -12.12 2.51
C ALA A 131 3.01 -12.56 3.28
N PRO A 132 1.79 -12.11 2.90
CA PRO A 132 0.57 -12.43 3.63
C PRO A 132 0.34 -13.92 3.86
N HIS A 133 0.70 -14.76 2.88
CA HIS A 133 0.59 -16.22 3.01
C HIS A 133 1.57 -16.81 4.03
N GLN A 134 2.76 -16.23 4.20
CA GLN A 134 3.73 -16.66 5.22
C GLN A 134 3.22 -16.30 6.61
N THR A 135 2.69 -15.08 6.78
CA THR A 135 2.05 -14.65 8.03
C THR A 135 0.86 -15.55 8.39
N ALA A 136 0.03 -15.90 7.41
CA ALA A 136 -1.08 -16.84 7.63
C ALA A 136 -0.60 -18.23 8.07
N ALA A 137 0.48 -18.75 7.47
CA ALA A 137 1.07 -20.02 7.87
C ALA A 137 1.62 -19.98 9.31
N ILE A 138 2.27 -18.87 9.70
CA ILE A 138 2.74 -18.68 11.08
C ILE A 138 1.57 -18.73 12.06
N HIS A 139 0.46 -18.05 11.76
CA HIS A 139 -0.72 -18.06 12.62
C HIS A 139 -1.38 -19.43 12.72
N ALA A 140 -1.43 -20.19 11.62
CA ALA A 140 -1.92 -21.56 11.63
C ALA A 140 -1.07 -22.44 12.56
N THR A 141 0.25 -22.40 12.42
CA THR A 141 1.17 -23.14 13.29
C THR A 141 1.05 -22.72 14.75
N GLN A 142 0.87 -21.43 15.04
CA GLN A 142 0.66 -20.96 16.41
C GLN A 142 -0.63 -21.52 17.02
N ALA A 143 -1.72 -21.58 16.24
CA ALA A 143 -2.97 -22.18 16.70
C ALA A 143 -2.79 -23.68 17.01
N GLU A 144 -2.11 -24.42 16.14
CA GLU A 144 -1.77 -25.84 16.37
C GLU A 144 -0.95 -26.04 17.64
N GLN A 145 0.04 -25.18 17.89
CA GLN A 145 0.87 -25.24 19.09
C GLN A 145 0.07 -25.00 20.38
N VAL A 146 -0.89 -24.07 20.34
CA VAL A 146 -1.77 -23.80 21.49
C VAL A 146 -2.63 -25.02 21.81
N GLU A 147 -3.24 -25.62 20.79
CA GLU A 147 -4.06 -26.83 20.97
C GLU A 147 -3.24 -28.02 21.44
N ALA A 148 -2.05 -28.24 20.86
CA ALA A 148 -1.13 -29.29 21.30
C ALA A 148 -0.71 -29.10 22.76
N LYS A 149 -0.40 -27.87 23.18
CA LYS A 149 -0.05 -27.55 24.57
C LYS A 149 -1.23 -27.79 25.51
N ARG A 150 -2.45 -27.45 25.09
CA ARG A 150 -3.68 -27.68 25.85
C ARG A 150 -3.93 -29.17 26.04
N ALA A 151 -3.80 -29.97 25.00
CA ALA A 151 -3.95 -31.42 25.06
C ALA A 151 -2.89 -32.05 25.99
N ALA A 152 -1.63 -31.64 25.88
CA ALA A 152 -0.55 -32.12 26.75
C ALA A 152 -0.82 -31.79 28.23
N ALA A 153 -1.32 -30.60 28.54
CA ALA A 153 -1.70 -30.21 29.90
C ALA A 153 -2.86 -31.07 30.44
N GLN A 154 -3.84 -31.41 29.61
CA GLN A 154 -4.94 -32.31 29.98
C GLN A 154 -4.45 -33.73 30.27
N CYS A 155 -3.56 -34.27 29.43
CA CYS A 155 -2.95 -35.58 29.67
C CYS A 155 -2.15 -35.61 30.98
N ALA A 156 -1.30 -34.60 31.22
CA ALA A 156 -0.51 -34.51 32.44
C ALA A 156 -1.40 -34.37 33.70
N ALA A 157 -2.48 -33.61 33.62
CA ALA A 157 -3.45 -33.50 34.71
C ALA A 157 -4.15 -34.85 35.00
N ALA A 158 -4.49 -35.61 33.95
CA ALA A 158 -5.09 -36.93 34.10
C ALA A 158 -4.11 -37.95 34.71
N GLU A 159 -2.85 -37.94 34.29
CA GLU A 159 -1.79 -38.77 34.86
C GLU A 159 -1.55 -38.45 36.34
N GLN A 160 -1.46 -37.15 36.67
CA GLN A 160 -1.29 -36.71 38.06
C GLN A 160 -2.48 -37.13 38.92
N ALA A 161 -3.72 -36.97 38.44
CA ALA A 161 -4.92 -37.41 39.16
C ALA A 161 -4.93 -38.92 39.38
N ALA A 162 -4.50 -39.72 38.38
CA ALA A 162 -4.39 -41.17 38.51
C ALA A 162 -3.33 -41.56 39.56
N TYR A 163 -2.17 -40.88 39.57
CA TYR A 163 -1.13 -41.08 40.56
C TYR A 163 -1.60 -40.74 41.98
N GLU A 164 -2.27 -39.60 42.15
CA GLU A 164 -2.83 -39.18 43.44
C GLU A 164 -3.89 -40.15 43.95
N ALA A 165 -4.77 -40.64 43.08
CA ALA A 165 -5.76 -41.65 43.44
C ALA A 165 -5.12 -42.97 43.89
N GLN A 166 -4.06 -43.41 43.21
CA GLN A 166 -3.30 -44.61 43.61
C GLN A 166 -2.58 -44.40 44.94
N ALA A 167 -1.95 -43.24 45.15
CA ALA A 167 -1.28 -42.90 46.40
C ALA A 167 -2.28 -42.85 47.58
N ALA A 168 -3.45 -42.26 47.39
CA ALA A 168 -4.51 -42.22 48.40
C ALA A 168 -5.04 -43.63 48.74
N ALA A 169 -5.25 -44.48 47.73
CA ALA A 169 -5.68 -45.85 47.94
C ALA A 169 -4.62 -46.68 48.70
N ALA A 170 -3.34 -46.50 48.36
CA ALA A 170 -2.24 -47.15 49.07
C ALA A 170 -2.13 -46.69 50.52
N ALA A 171 -2.26 -45.38 50.79
CA ALA A 171 -2.26 -44.83 52.14
C ALA A 171 -3.41 -45.38 52.99
N ALA A 172 -4.64 -45.39 52.45
CA ALA A 172 -5.80 -45.97 53.12
C ALA A 172 -5.62 -47.46 53.43
N GLU A 173 -4.99 -48.22 52.53
CA GLU A 173 -4.68 -49.63 52.77
C GLU A 173 -3.66 -49.83 53.90
N VAL A 174 -2.62 -49.00 53.96
CA VAL A 174 -1.63 -49.03 55.04
C VAL A 174 -2.29 -48.72 56.38
N GLU A 175 -3.14 -47.69 56.44
CA GLU A 175 -3.89 -47.33 57.65
C GLU A 175 -4.81 -48.47 58.12
N ARG A 176 -5.55 -49.10 57.20
CA ARG A 176 -6.41 -50.25 57.52
C ARG A 176 -5.60 -51.42 58.10
N ARG A 177 -4.43 -51.71 57.52
CA ARG A 177 -3.54 -52.77 58.03
C ARG A 177 -2.95 -52.43 59.39
N ALA A 178 -2.56 -51.18 59.61
CA ALA A 178 -2.05 -50.71 60.89
C ALA A 178 -3.11 -50.85 61.99
N ALA A 179 -4.34 -50.39 61.73
CA ALA A 179 -5.47 -50.53 62.66
C ALA A 179 -5.78 -52.00 62.97
N ALA A 180 -5.83 -52.86 61.95
CA ALA A 180 -6.06 -54.29 62.15
C ALA A 180 -4.94 -54.96 62.98
N ALA A 181 -3.69 -54.56 62.77
CA ALA A 181 -2.55 -55.04 63.55
C ALA A 181 -2.61 -54.58 65.01
N GLU A 182 -3.01 -53.33 65.27
CA GLU A 182 -3.23 -52.83 66.64
C GLU A 182 -4.35 -53.59 67.34
N ASP A 183 -5.48 -53.81 66.67
CA ASP A 183 -6.59 -54.58 67.23
C ASP A 183 -6.19 -56.03 67.53
N ALA A 184 -5.41 -56.67 66.64
CA ALA A 184 -4.86 -57.99 66.88
C ALA A 184 -3.93 -58.01 68.10
N ARG A 185 -3.06 -57.02 68.25
CA ARG A 185 -2.19 -56.88 69.44
C ARG A 185 -3.01 -56.69 70.73
N ARG A 186 -4.07 -55.88 70.69
CA ARG A 186 -4.98 -55.69 71.83
C ARG A 186 -5.69 -56.98 72.23
N ARG A 187 -6.18 -57.75 71.25
CA ARG A 187 -6.80 -59.06 71.50
C ARG A 187 -5.81 -60.04 72.13
N GLN A 188 -4.62 -60.17 71.55
CA GLN A 188 -3.56 -61.02 72.09
C GLN A 188 -3.17 -60.62 73.51
N ALA A 189 -3.01 -59.32 73.79
CA ALA A 189 -2.72 -58.83 75.13
C ALA A 189 -3.84 -59.16 76.11
N GLY A 190 -5.11 -59.03 75.70
CA GLY A 190 -6.28 -59.42 76.50
C GLY A 190 -6.33 -60.91 76.80
N GLU A 191 -6.07 -61.76 75.80
CA GLU A 191 -5.99 -63.23 75.97
C GLU A 191 -4.87 -63.63 76.92
N LEU A 192 -3.68 -63.05 76.76
CA LEU A 192 -2.54 -63.28 77.65
C LEU A 192 -2.85 -62.85 79.09
N ALA A 193 -3.49 -61.69 79.28
CA ALA A 193 -3.92 -61.22 80.59
C ALA A 193 -4.92 -62.19 81.24
N ALA A 194 -5.90 -62.71 80.47
CA ALA A 194 -6.87 -63.68 80.96
C ALA A 194 -6.20 -65.02 81.36
N VAL A 195 -5.24 -65.50 80.58
CA VAL A 195 -4.45 -66.71 80.91
C VAL A 195 -3.64 -66.49 82.19
N GLN A 196 -2.96 -65.34 82.33
CA GLN A 196 -2.20 -65.00 83.53
C GLN A 196 -3.09 -64.95 84.77
N GLN A 197 -4.29 -64.36 84.68
CA GLN A 197 -5.26 -64.34 85.78
C GLN A 197 -5.70 -65.75 86.18
N ARG A 198 -5.99 -66.63 85.21
CA ARG A 198 -6.35 -68.04 85.48
C ARG A 198 -5.20 -68.79 86.15
N GLN A 199 -3.97 -68.63 85.66
CA GLN A 199 -2.78 -69.25 86.24
C GLN A 199 -2.53 -68.75 87.66
N ALA A 200 -2.68 -67.45 87.91
CA ALA A 200 -2.55 -66.86 89.24
C ALA A 200 -3.62 -67.39 90.21
N ALA A 201 -4.87 -67.51 89.77
CA ALA A 201 -5.94 -68.11 90.57
C ALA A 201 -5.68 -69.59 90.88
N GLN A 202 -5.25 -70.37 89.90
CA GLN A 202 -4.86 -71.78 90.10
C GLN A 202 -3.64 -71.91 91.01
N ALA A 203 -2.66 -71.01 90.91
CA ALA A 203 -1.50 -70.98 91.81
C ALA A 203 -1.93 -70.71 93.26
N ARG A 204 -2.78 -69.69 93.48
CA ARG A 204 -3.36 -69.39 94.81
C ARG A 204 -4.15 -70.58 95.37
N GLN A 205 -4.94 -71.26 94.54
CA GLN A 205 -5.70 -72.43 94.97
C GLN A 205 -4.77 -73.60 95.35
N ARG A 206 -3.73 -73.87 94.55
CA ARG A 206 -2.72 -74.89 94.87
C ARG A 206 -1.98 -74.57 96.16
N GLU A 207 -1.59 -73.31 96.34
CA GLU A 207 -0.93 -72.84 97.57
C GLU A 207 -1.85 -73.01 98.79
N ALA A 208 -3.13 -72.66 98.68
CA ALA A 208 -4.12 -72.89 99.73
C ALA A 208 -4.30 -74.38 100.05
N GLN A 209 -4.33 -75.25 99.04
CA GLN A 209 -4.38 -76.71 99.22
C GLN A 209 -3.13 -77.26 99.91
N LEU A 210 -1.94 -76.83 99.49
CA LEU A 210 -0.68 -77.22 100.12
C LEU A 210 -0.62 -76.73 101.58
N ALA A 211 -1.01 -75.48 101.83
CA ALA A 211 -1.09 -74.94 103.19
C ALA A 211 -2.07 -75.74 104.06
N ALA A 212 -3.22 -76.15 103.52
CA ALA A 212 -4.18 -76.99 104.24
C ALA A 212 -3.60 -78.39 104.57
N LEU A 213 -2.93 -79.04 103.61
CA LEU A 213 -2.30 -80.35 103.82
C LEU A 213 -1.14 -80.28 104.83
N LEU A 214 -0.30 -79.24 104.77
CA LEU A 214 0.82 -79.07 105.69
C LEU A 214 0.35 -78.69 107.10
N ASN A 215 -0.70 -77.88 107.22
CA ASN A 215 -1.26 -77.47 108.51
C ASN A 215 -2.22 -78.51 109.12
N SER A 216 -2.71 -79.49 108.35
CA SER A 216 -3.43 -80.63 108.90
C SER A 216 -2.45 -81.60 109.56
N GLN A 217 -2.01 -81.27 110.78
CA GLN A 217 -1.27 -82.20 111.63
C GLN A 217 -2.20 -83.27 112.19
N GLN A 218 -2.77 -84.10 111.32
CA GLN A 218 -3.47 -85.30 111.77
C GLN A 218 -2.41 -86.35 112.14
N PRO A 219 -2.40 -86.86 113.39
CA PRO A 219 -1.48 -87.91 113.76
C PRO A 219 -1.77 -89.15 112.92
N THR A 220 -0.74 -89.76 112.34
CA THR A 220 -0.91 -90.98 111.56
C THR A 220 -1.36 -92.13 112.46
N PRO A 221 -2.06 -93.16 111.94
CA PRO A 221 -2.42 -94.33 112.75
C PRO A 221 -1.20 -94.98 113.45
N ALA A 222 -0.02 -94.89 112.82
CA ALA A 222 1.24 -95.31 113.40
C ALA A 222 1.66 -94.53 114.67
N TYR A 223 1.29 -93.25 114.77
CA TYR A 223 1.50 -92.45 115.98
C TYR A 223 0.67 -93.00 117.16
N PHE A 224 -0.62 -93.30 116.94
CA PHE A 224 -1.48 -93.87 117.99
C PHE A 224 -1.05 -95.28 118.41
N ALA A 225 -0.53 -96.09 117.48
CA ALA A 225 0.01 -97.42 117.77
C ALA A 225 1.24 -97.43 118.70
N GLN A 226 1.87 -96.28 118.97
CA GLN A 226 2.97 -96.18 119.94
C GLN A 226 2.49 -96.21 121.40
N TRP A 227 1.23 -95.83 121.65
CA TRP A 227 0.65 -95.74 122.99
C TRP A 227 0.07 -97.10 123.42
N GLY A 228 0.27 -97.51 124.68
CA GLY A 228 -0.27 -98.79 125.20
C GLY A 228 0.52 -100.04 124.82
N THR A 229 1.73 -99.89 124.28
CA THR A 229 2.63 -101.00 123.89
C THR A 229 3.52 -101.51 125.04
N SER A 230 3.41 -100.91 126.23
CA SER A 230 4.19 -101.25 127.43
C SER A 230 3.25 -101.63 128.57
N HIS A 231 3.55 -102.74 129.25
CA HIS A 231 2.68 -103.44 130.21
C HIS A 231 2.70 -102.87 131.65
N ARG A 232 2.99 -101.57 131.82
CA ARG A 232 3.03 -100.96 133.15
C ARG A 232 1.65 -100.68 133.72
#